data_AF-A0A7S2N1N4-F1
#
_entry.id   AF-A0A7S2N1N4-F1
#
_cell.length_a   1.000
_cell.length_b   1.000
_cell.length_c   1.000
_cell.angle_alpha   90.00
_cell.angle_beta   90.00
_cell.angle_gamma   90.00
#
_symmetry.space_group_name_H-M   'P 1'
#
loop_
_entity.id
_entity.type
_entity.pdbx_description
1 polymer ?
#
loop_
_entity_poly.entity_id
_entity_poly.type
_entity_poly.pdbx_seq_one_letter_code
_entity_poly.pdbx_strand_id
1 'polypeptide(L)'
;MTSKPMCRSPRTATAILLAFLIVACFDIIPSASSFTQPSPITPTAATTFHQKKVASFTINSRDANLPRLDTNNRQSASSLHAVGGAAVTALGVVGGSAAAIALPSLKTVSLACLVPTLSGFYKSEYGVSYAYGAAMTATSILILKSLISASTPLDSIAAVHATAIMFYGTRLNLFLAYREIFLPRFRHMRERIEDRAKSRGSRLSRTPFIVSCAALYAFLATPLLVTSKYCADVSMKTCAGNSGGTIWNLVRAAVVATWGGFLIEAWGDLAKSVGKARQGEDALITGGIFRFFRHPNYTGEIIGWVSSCIAAFLSVAATNGFKSLSVWKSMAPSLVACVLGASGISFVLTTATAGLESRQLEKYGDTEEYKDWVKKSWVGFQMAKSTNEVEEEEESNEEGGDSPATSED
;
A
#
# COMPACT_ATOMS: atom_id res chain seq x y z
N MET A 1 40.05 -0.34 41.20
CA MET A 1 38.73 -0.32 40.54
C MET A 1 38.75 0.75 39.45
N THR A 2 39.14 0.37 38.24
CA THR A 2 39.13 1.27 37.07
C THR A 2 37.95 0.88 36.20
N SER A 3 36.90 1.71 36.20
CA SER A 3 35.72 1.56 35.37
C SER A 3 36.11 1.62 33.90
N LYS A 4 35.95 0.51 33.17
CA LYS A 4 36.06 0.52 31.71
C LYS A 4 34.98 1.42 31.13
N PRO A 5 35.30 2.36 30.24
CA PRO A 5 34.28 3.15 29.54
C PRO A 5 33.43 2.22 28.68
N MET A 6 32.11 2.24 28.90
CA MET A 6 31.12 1.60 28.03
C MET A 6 31.26 2.19 26.62
N CYS A 7 31.95 1.46 25.74
CA CYS A 7 31.97 1.73 24.32
C CYS A 7 30.53 1.58 23.79
N ARG A 8 29.81 2.69 23.64
CA ARG A 8 28.50 2.69 22.98
C ARG A 8 28.71 2.17 21.57
N SER A 9 28.25 0.95 21.30
CA SER A 9 28.49 0.33 19.99
C SER A 9 27.89 1.20 18.87
N PRO A 10 28.51 1.23 17.67
CA PRO A 10 27.98 1.92 16.49
C PRO A 10 26.51 1.59 16.17
N ARG A 11 25.99 0.48 16.70
CA ARG A 11 24.63 0.00 16.52
C ARG A 11 23.58 0.90 17.21
N THR A 12 23.93 1.59 18.30
CA THR A 12 22.97 2.44 19.06
C THR A 12 22.78 3.81 18.40
N ALA A 13 23.84 4.42 17.88
CA ALA A 13 23.75 5.69 17.16
C ALA A 13 22.97 5.58 15.83
N THR A 14 23.03 4.41 15.20
CA THR A 14 22.40 4.17 13.89
C THR A 14 20.90 3.86 14.00
N ALA A 15 20.47 3.15 15.05
CA ALA A 15 19.04 3.00 15.36
C ALA A 15 18.37 4.36 15.67
N ILE A 16 19.13 5.28 16.27
CA ILE A 16 18.70 6.66 16.49
C ILE A 16 18.56 7.40 15.16
N LEU A 17 19.48 7.25 14.21
CA LEU A 17 19.39 7.88 12.88
C LEU A 17 18.19 7.38 12.05
N LEU A 18 17.91 6.08 12.08
CA LEU A 18 16.74 5.49 11.41
C LEU A 18 15.43 5.97 12.06
N ALA A 19 15.41 6.06 13.40
CA ALA A 19 14.29 6.65 14.14
C ALA A 19 14.13 8.15 13.84
N PHE A 20 15.22 8.91 13.72
CA PHE A 20 15.19 10.31 13.33
C PHE A 20 14.69 10.50 11.90
N LEU A 21 15.02 9.62 10.96
CA LEU A 21 14.48 9.69 9.59
C LEU A 21 12.99 9.33 9.54
N ILE A 22 12.56 8.36 10.35
CA ILE A 22 11.13 8.04 10.51
C ILE A 22 10.40 9.25 11.11
N VAL A 23 10.94 9.88 12.17
CA VAL A 23 10.36 11.06 12.83
C VAL A 23 10.40 12.31 11.94
N ALA A 24 11.49 12.55 11.20
CA ALA A 24 11.58 13.67 10.27
C ALA A 24 10.56 13.55 9.12
N CYS A 25 10.17 12.33 8.72
CA CYS A 25 9.05 12.13 7.80
C CYS A 25 7.69 12.45 8.45
N PHE A 26 7.55 12.32 9.77
CA PHE A 26 6.35 12.76 10.51
C PHE A 26 6.28 14.29 10.66
N ASP A 27 7.42 14.98 10.80
CA ASP A 27 7.46 16.46 10.88
C ASP A 27 7.09 17.17 9.55
N ILE A 28 7.12 16.45 8.42
CA ILE A 28 6.62 16.94 7.12
C ILE A 28 5.08 16.90 7.04
N ILE A 29 4.41 16.20 7.96
CA ILE A 29 2.96 16.25 8.11
C ILE A 29 2.62 17.49 8.94
N PRO A 30 1.88 18.49 8.42
CA PRO A 30 1.54 19.68 9.19
C PRO A 30 0.80 19.28 10.46
N SER A 31 1.41 19.57 11.61
CA SER A 31 0.83 19.33 12.93
C SER A 31 -0.56 19.96 13.01
N ALA A 32 -1.60 19.12 13.15
CA ALA A 32 -2.96 19.56 13.44
C ALA A 32 -3.04 20.00 14.91
N SER A 33 -2.42 21.12 15.25
CA SER A 33 -2.45 21.69 16.60
C SER A 33 -2.74 23.20 16.55
N SER A 34 -3.94 23.52 16.09
CA SER A 34 -4.58 24.80 16.40
C SER A 34 -6.09 24.59 16.46
N PHE A 35 -6.53 23.84 17.48
CA PHE A 35 -7.92 23.79 17.90
C PHE A 35 -8.15 25.00 18.80
N THR A 36 -8.63 26.09 18.21
CA THR A 36 -9.18 27.22 18.96
C THR A 36 -10.37 26.75 19.77
N GLN A 37 -10.26 26.83 21.09
CA GLN A 37 -11.35 26.65 22.04
C GLN A 37 -12.52 27.57 21.66
N PRO A 38 -13.76 27.07 21.55
CA PRO A 38 -14.92 27.94 21.42
C PRO A 38 -15.24 28.60 22.77
N SER A 39 -15.47 29.90 22.74
CA SER A 39 -15.91 30.71 23.88
C SER A 39 -17.22 30.18 24.49
N PRO A 40 -17.44 30.35 25.81
CA PRO A 40 -18.62 29.84 26.49
C PRO A 40 -19.90 30.57 26.03
N ILE A 41 -20.88 29.82 25.53
CA ILE A 41 -22.22 30.29 25.21
C ILE A 41 -23.09 30.16 26.47
N THR A 42 -23.67 31.28 26.89
CA THR A 42 -24.64 31.43 27.96
C THR A 42 -25.95 30.65 27.65
N PRO A 43 -26.57 29.97 28.63
CA PRO A 43 -27.74 29.13 28.37
C PRO A 43 -29.01 29.98 28.27
N THR A 44 -29.81 29.76 27.23
CA THR A 44 -31.19 30.27 27.18
C THR A 44 -32.16 29.12 26.88
N ALA A 45 -33.11 28.99 27.81
CA ALA A 45 -34.46 28.41 27.71
C ALA A 45 -34.67 27.01 27.13
N ALA A 46 -35.24 26.17 28.01
CA ALA A 46 -35.82 24.87 27.75
C ALA A 46 -36.95 24.89 26.72
N THR A 47 -37.07 23.82 25.95
CA THR A 47 -38.37 23.40 25.40
C THR A 47 -38.45 21.87 25.42
N THR A 48 -39.30 21.39 26.31
CA THR A 48 -39.76 20.01 26.50
C THR A 48 -40.47 19.52 25.25
N PHE A 49 -40.18 18.31 24.75
CA PHE A 49 -41.18 17.55 23.99
C PHE A 49 -40.99 16.02 24.08
N HIS A 50 -42.14 15.35 24.10
CA HIS A 50 -42.45 14.00 24.54
C HIS A 50 -41.76 12.83 23.81
N GLN A 51 -41.35 11.82 24.60
CA GLN A 51 -41.26 10.42 24.17
C GLN A 51 -42.65 9.87 23.81
N LYS A 52 -42.75 9.24 22.63
CA LYS A 52 -43.80 8.26 22.33
C LYS A 52 -43.18 6.98 21.78
N LYS A 53 -43.71 5.88 22.29
CA LYS A 53 -43.26 4.49 22.15
C LYS A 53 -44.14 3.77 21.12
N VAL A 54 -43.57 2.70 20.54
CA VAL A 54 -44.23 1.54 19.88
C VAL A 54 -44.75 1.74 18.45
N ALA A 55 -44.23 0.96 17.48
CA ALA A 55 -44.92 -0.21 16.93
C ALA A 55 -44.19 -0.81 15.72
N SER A 56 -43.93 -2.11 15.80
CA SER A 56 -43.61 -3.03 14.73
C SER A 56 -44.84 -3.28 13.85
N PHE A 57 -44.66 -3.46 12.54
CA PHE A 57 -45.68 -4.12 11.71
C PHE A 57 -45.09 -4.88 10.52
N THR A 58 -45.72 -6.02 10.27
CA THR A 58 -45.35 -7.13 9.38
C THR A 58 -46.04 -7.01 8.01
N ILE A 59 -45.44 -7.68 7.03
CA ILE A 59 -45.83 -7.89 5.63
C ILE A 59 -47.27 -8.41 5.47
N ASN A 60 -47.98 -7.98 4.41
CA ASN A 60 -48.84 -8.90 3.66
C ASN A 60 -49.08 -8.49 2.19
N SER A 61 -49.37 -9.52 1.39
CA SER A 61 -49.44 -9.57 -0.08
C SER A 61 -50.81 -9.19 -0.68
N ARG A 62 -50.81 -9.10 -2.03
CA ARG A 62 -51.83 -9.45 -3.04
C ARG A 62 -52.59 -8.33 -3.78
N ASP A 63 -52.56 -8.51 -5.12
CA ASP A 63 -53.61 -8.33 -6.15
C ASP A 63 -54.15 -6.89 -6.40
N ALA A 64 -54.47 -6.41 -7.61
CA ALA A 64 -54.45 -6.90 -8.98
C ALA A 64 -54.76 -5.71 -9.94
N ASN A 65 -54.63 -5.96 -11.24
CA ASN A 65 -55.31 -5.31 -12.39
C ASN A 65 -54.59 -4.23 -13.22
N LEU A 66 -54.34 -4.64 -14.47
CA LEU A 66 -54.11 -3.90 -15.71
C LEU A 66 -55.37 -3.09 -16.13
N PRO A 67 -55.28 -2.11 -17.05
CA PRO A 67 -55.31 -2.42 -18.50
C PRO A 67 -54.26 -1.69 -19.35
N ARG A 68 -53.93 -2.34 -20.48
CA ARG A 68 -53.26 -1.80 -21.67
C ARG A 68 -54.14 -0.75 -22.38
N LEU A 69 -53.51 0.23 -23.02
CA LEU A 69 -53.99 0.83 -24.27
C LEU A 69 -52.80 1.29 -25.12
N ASP A 70 -52.79 0.81 -26.35
CA ASP A 70 -51.80 1.02 -27.41
C ASP A 70 -52.04 2.31 -28.20
N THR A 71 -51.01 2.61 -29.01
CA THR A 71 -51.03 3.28 -30.33
C THR A 71 -50.69 4.79 -30.43
N ASN A 72 -49.49 5.01 -30.96
CA ASN A 72 -49.14 5.83 -32.13
C ASN A 72 -49.85 7.18 -32.32
N ASN A 73 -49.06 8.27 -32.26
CA ASN A 73 -49.19 9.30 -33.28
C ASN A 73 -47.85 10.02 -33.57
N ARG A 74 -47.50 10.08 -34.85
CA ARG A 74 -46.45 10.93 -35.43
C ARG A 74 -47.10 12.25 -35.80
N GLN A 75 -46.47 13.39 -35.49
CA GLN A 75 -46.35 14.50 -36.45
C GLN A 75 -45.42 15.61 -35.95
N SER A 76 -44.63 16.11 -36.91
CA SER A 76 -43.65 17.18 -36.86
C SER A 76 -44.26 18.55 -36.55
N ALA A 77 -43.48 19.45 -35.94
CA ALA A 77 -43.31 20.84 -36.42
C ALA A 77 -42.27 21.60 -35.58
N SER A 78 -41.50 22.41 -36.30
CA SER A 78 -40.41 23.29 -35.89
C SER A 78 -40.89 24.70 -35.48
N SER A 79 -39.98 25.42 -34.81
CA SER A 79 -39.82 26.88 -34.69
C SER A 79 -40.43 27.66 -33.51
N LEU A 80 -39.52 28.09 -32.62
CA LEU A 80 -39.30 29.43 -32.05
C LEU A 80 -40.51 30.32 -31.69
N HIS A 81 -40.62 30.69 -30.41
CA HIS A 81 -40.62 32.09 -29.95
C HIS A 81 -40.27 32.18 -28.45
N ALA A 82 -39.58 33.26 -28.10
CA ALA A 82 -38.94 33.52 -26.82
C ALA A 82 -39.87 34.10 -25.75
N VAL A 83 -39.29 34.28 -24.55
CA VAL A 83 -39.65 35.14 -23.40
C VAL A 83 -40.24 34.40 -22.19
N GLY A 84 -39.49 34.43 -21.08
CA GLY A 84 -39.97 34.03 -19.76
C GLY A 84 -38.83 33.62 -18.81
N GLY A 85 -38.04 34.59 -18.36
CA GLY A 85 -37.02 34.34 -17.34
C GLY A 85 -37.64 34.04 -15.97
N ALA A 86 -37.15 32.99 -15.31
CA ALA A 86 -37.21 32.83 -13.86
C ALA A 86 -36.16 31.80 -13.40
N ALA A 87 -35.07 32.31 -12.83
CA ALA A 87 -34.21 31.70 -11.82
C ALA A 87 -33.97 30.17 -11.88
N VAL A 88 -33.01 29.74 -12.70
CA VAL A 88 -32.22 28.54 -12.40
C VAL A 88 -31.13 28.97 -11.40
N THR A 89 -31.45 28.87 -10.12
CA THR A 89 -30.46 29.01 -9.05
C THR A 89 -29.45 27.89 -9.21
N ALA A 90 -28.23 28.28 -9.55
CA ALA A 90 -27.05 27.44 -9.64
C ALA A 90 -26.93 26.53 -8.42
N LEU A 91 -27.18 25.23 -8.62
CA LEU A 91 -26.58 24.20 -7.78
C LEU A 91 -25.09 24.23 -8.10
N GLY A 92 -24.33 24.90 -7.23
CA GLY A 92 -22.88 24.94 -7.25
C GLY A 92 -22.31 23.53 -7.14
N VAL A 93 -22.14 22.89 -8.29
CA VAL A 93 -21.06 21.94 -8.48
C VAL A 93 -19.80 22.77 -8.22
N VAL A 94 -19.09 22.47 -7.13
CA VAL A 94 -17.72 22.92 -6.92
C VAL A 94 -16.85 22.19 -7.96
N GLY A 95 -17.07 22.53 -9.23
CA GLY A 95 -16.18 22.29 -10.34
C GLY A 95 -15.28 23.50 -10.39
N GLY A 96 -14.39 23.62 -9.39
CA GLY A 96 -13.19 24.41 -9.59
C GLY A 96 -12.57 23.91 -10.89
N SER A 97 -12.33 24.83 -11.82
CA SER A 97 -11.67 24.53 -13.08
C SER A 97 -10.28 24.00 -12.73
N ALA A 98 -10.16 22.67 -12.59
CA ALA A 98 -8.90 22.00 -12.36
C ALA A 98 -8.02 22.37 -13.55
N ALA A 99 -7.04 23.24 -13.35
CA ALA A 99 -5.99 23.44 -14.33
C ALA A 99 -5.48 22.04 -14.66
N ALA A 100 -5.58 21.64 -15.93
CA ALA A 100 -5.29 20.26 -16.33
C ALA A 100 -3.85 19.92 -15.90
N ILE A 101 -3.72 19.14 -14.83
CA ILE A 101 -2.41 18.80 -14.29
C ILE A 101 -1.71 17.94 -15.33
N ALA A 102 -0.55 18.41 -15.79
CA ALA A 102 0.32 17.66 -16.69
C ALA A 102 1.00 16.54 -15.89
N LEU A 103 0.27 15.44 -15.69
CA LEU A 103 0.81 14.22 -15.08
C LEU A 103 1.91 13.61 -15.97
N PRO A 104 2.90 12.92 -15.38
CA PRO A 104 3.93 12.26 -16.16
C PRO A 104 3.30 11.26 -17.13
N SER A 105 3.82 11.25 -18.37
CA SER A 105 3.35 10.32 -19.39
C SER A 105 3.60 8.87 -18.95
N LEU A 106 2.84 7.92 -19.51
CA LEU A 106 3.07 6.49 -19.26
C LEU A 106 4.52 6.09 -19.55
N LYS A 107 5.13 6.62 -20.62
CA LYS A 107 6.54 6.36 -20.96
C LYS A 107 7.48 6.82 -19.85
N THR A 108 7.23 7.99 -19.28
CA THR A 108 8.02 8.55 -18.17
C THR A 108 7.92 7.68 -16.93
N VAL A 109 6.70 7.22 -16.58
CA VAL A 109 6.48 6.32 -15.43
C VAL A 109 7.11 4.95 -15.65
N SER A 110 6.94 4.38 -16.85
CA SER A 110 7.59 3.11 -17.22
C SER A 110 9.11 3.22 -17.13
N LEU A 111 9.71 4.34 -17.55
CA LEU A 111 11.14 4.57 -17.43
C LEU A 111 11.57 4.72 -15.96
N ALA A 112 10.79 5.41 -15.13
CA ALA A 112 11.04 5.54 -13.70
C ALA A 112 11.02 4.19 -12.96
N CYS A 113 10.26 3.22 -13.48
CA CYS A 113 10.26 1.84 -12.97
C CYS A 113 11.37 0.98 -13.58
N LEU A 114 11.61 1.10 -14.88
CA LEU A 114 12.58 0.28 -15.61
C LEU A 114 14.03 0.61 -15.22
N VAL A 115 14.41 1.89 -15.17
CA VAL A 115 15.81 2.29 -14.93
C VAL A 115 16.36 1.70 -13.62
N PRO A 116 15.66 1.79 -12.47
CA PRO A 116 16.12 1.12 -11.26
C PRO A 116 16.23 -0.40 -11.39
N THR A 117 15.29 -1.06 -12.07
CA THR A 117 15.29 -2.52 -12.25
C THR A 117 16.46 -3.04 -13.09
N LEU A 118 17.10 -2.21 -13.91
CA LEU A 118 18.31 -2.58 -14.63
C LEU A 118 19.46 -2.96 -13.68
N SER A 119 19.45 -2.51 -12.43
CA SER A 119 20.38 -3.00 -11.39
C SER A 119 20.31 -4.52 -11.18
N GLY A 120 19.18 -5.16 -11.54
CA GLY A 120 19.00 -6.62 -11.57
C GLY A 120 19.98 -7.35 -12.49
N PHE A 121 20.49 -6.68 -13.53
CA PHE A 121 21.53 -7.25 -14.40
C PHE A 121 22.88 -7.33 -13.70
N TYR A 122 23.16 -6.42 -12.76
CA TYR A 122 24.37 -6.46 -11.95
C TYR A 122 24.28 -7.55 -10.87
N LYS A 123 23.19 -7.52 -10.09
CA LYS A 123 22.82 -8.56 -9.12
C LYS A 123 21.33 -8.81 -9.14
N SER A 124 20.93 -10.08 -9.27
CA SER A 124 19.52 -10.45 -9.41
C SER A 124 18.63 -9.89 -8.29
N GLU A 125 19.11 -9.94 -7.05
CA GLU A 125 18.40 -9.43 -5.88
C GLU A 125 18.13 -7.91 -5.95
N TYR A 126 19.01 -7.12 -6.59
CA TYR A 126 18.82 -5.66 -6.69
C TYR A 126 17.57 -5.30 -7.50
N GLY A 127 17.19 -6.15 -8.47
CA GLY A 127 15.98 -5.99 -9.26
C GLY A 127 14.69 -6.09 -8.45
N VAL A 128 14.69 -6.85 -7.34
CA VAL A 128 13.52 -7.03 -6.44
C VAL A 128 13.61 -6.28 -5.12
N SER A 129 14.76 -5.69 -4.82
CA SER A 129 15.03 -5.00 -3.56
C SER A 129 15.16 -3.49 -3.78
N TYR A 130 16.36 -2.98 -4.06
CA TYR A 130 16.59 -1.54 -4.24
C TYR A 130 15.82 -0.94 -5.41
N ALA A 131 15.71 -1.68 -6.52
CA ALA A 131 14.97 -1.22 -7.68
C ALA A 131 13.51 -0.92 -7.35
N TYR A 132 12.90 -1.72 -6.47
CA TYR A 132 11.52 -1.56 -6.06
C TYR A 132 11.29 -0.24 -5.32
N GLY A 133 12.04 0.00 -4.24
CA GLY A 133 11.93 1.23 -3.48
C GLY A 133 12.31 2.46 -4.31
N ALA A 134 13.31 2.31 -5.19
CA ALA A 134 13.76 3.39 -6.07
C ALA A 134 12.70 3.75 -7.14
N ALA A 135 12.03 2.76 -7.73
CA ALA A 135 10.94 2.98 -8.68
C ALA A 135 9.77 3.73 -8.04
N MET A 136 9.38 3.33 -6.82
CA MET A 136 8.29 3.97 -6.08
C MET A 136 8.64 5.41 -5.68
N THR A 137 9.88 5.64 -5.25
CA THR A 137 10.39 6.98 -4.93
C THR A 137 10.42 7.87 -6.18
N ALA A 138 11.00 7.38 -7.29
CA ALA A 138 11.13 8.13 -8.53
C ALA A 138 9.77 8.53 -9.10
N THR A 139 8.82 7.59 -9.14
CA THR A 139 7.46 7.87 -9.64
C THR A 139 6.74 8.88 -8.77
N SER A 140 6.87 8.77 -7.44
CA SER A 140 6.25 9.71 -6.50
C SER A 140 6.83 11.13 -6.63
N ILE A 141 8.16 11.25 -6.82
CA ILE A 141 8.82 12.54 -7.06
C ILE A 141 8.32 13.18 -8.35
N LEU A 142 8.18 12.40 -9.44
CA LEU A 142 7.67 12.91 -10.71
C LEU A 142 6.25 13.46 -10.56
N ILE A 143 5.39 12.74 -9.83
CA ILE A 143 4.01 13.15 -9.60
C ILE A 143 3.96 14.38 -8.68
N LEU A 144 4.72 14.41 -7.59
CA LEU A 144 4.81 15.58 -6.71
C LEU A 144 5.29 16.82 -7.48
N LYS A 145 6.27 16.68 -8.38
CA LYS A 145 6.70 17.78 -9.25
C LYS A 145 5.57 18.30 -10.13
N SER A 146 4.76 17.42 -10.73
CA SER A 146 3.58 17.82 -11.50
C SER A 146 2.55 18.55 -10.65
N LEU A 147 2.27 18.06 -9.43
CA LEU A 147 1.34 18.69 -8.49
C LEU A 147 1.82 20.08 -8.04
N ILE A 148 3.09 20.20 -7.66
CA ILE A 148 3.70 21.49 -7.26
C ILE A 148 3.71 22.47 -8.42
N SER A 149 4.04 22.02 -9.63
CA SER A 149 4.03 22.87 -10.83
C SER A 149 2.63 23.37 -11.18
N ALA A 150 1.59 22.59 -10.84
CA ALA A 150 0.20 22.98 -10.96
C ALA A 150 -0.31 23.82 -9.76
N SER A 151 0.55 24.19 -8.81
CA SER A 151 0.19 24.87 -7.56
C SER A 151 -0.85 24.12 -6.72
N THR A 152 -0.89 22.79 -6.85
CA THR A 152 -1.78 21.94 -6.06
C THR A 152 -1.40 22.00 -4.58
N PRO A 153 -2.36 22.18 -3.65
CA PRO A 153 -2.10 22.17 -2.22
C PRO A 153 -1.44 20.85 -1.76
N LEU A 154 -0.43 20.96 -0.89
CA LEU A 154 0.28 19.79 -0.34
C LEU A 154 -0.60 18.92 0.57
N ASP A 155 -1.70 19.47 1.08
CA ASP A 155 -2.72 18.74 1.84
C ASP A 155 -3.79 18.10 0.94
N SER A 156 -3.64 18.15 -0.39
CA SER A 156 -4.49 17.38 -1.29
C SER A 156 -4.35 15.87 -1.08
N ILE A 157 -5.43 15.13 -1.34
CA ILE A 157 -5.42 13.66 -1.33
C ILE A 157 -4.31 13.12 -2.23
N ALA A 158 -4.12 13.70 -3.42
CA ALA A 158 -3.08 13.31 -4.35
C ALA A 158 -1.66 13.49 -3.78
N ALA A 159 -1.36 14.67 -3.20
CA ALA A 159 -0.06 14.93 -2.60
C ALA A 159 0.21 14.05 -1.38
N VAL A 160 -0.80 13.81 -0.54
CA VAL A 160 -0.68 12.92 0.63
C VAL A 160 -0.49 11.45 0.21
N HIS A 161 -1.12 11.01 -0.87
CA HIS A 161 -0.88 9.68 -1.42
C HIS A 161 0.52 9.57 -2.03
N ALA A 162 0.98 10.59 -2.78
CA ALA A 162 2.31 10.60 -3.37
C ALA A 162 3.41 10.58 -2.31
N THR A 163 3.24 11.32 -1.21
CA THR A 163 4.17 11.29 -0.08
C THR A 163 4.17 9.96 0.65
N ALA A 164 3.03 9.25 0.74
CA ALA A 164 2.98 7.89 1.30
C ALA A 164 3.87 6.91 0.50
N ILE A 165 3.76 6.92 -0.83
CA ILE A 165 4.54 6.03 -1.71
C ILE A 165 6.02 6.46 -1.75
N MET A 166 6.30 7.76 -1.73
CA MET A 166 7.67 8.28 -1.62
C MET A 166 8.33 7.84 -0.32
N PHE A 167 7.60 7.93 0.79
CA PHE A 167 8.04 7.48 2.10
C PHE A 167 8.34 5.98 2.09
N TYR A 168 7.40 5.16 1.63
CA TYR A 168 7.58 3.72 1.44
C TYR A 168 8.88 3.41 0.66
N GLY A 169 9.02 3.97 -0.55
CA GLY A 169 10.14 3.65 -1.42
C GLY A 169 11.49 4.09 -0.84
N THR A 170 11.54 5.29 -0.26
CA THR A 170 12.77 5.86 0.32
C THR A 170 13.19 5.04 1.52
N ARG A 171 12.24 4.73 2.41
CA ARG A 171 12.55 3.99 3.63
C ARG A 171 13.02 2.56 3.36
N LEU A 172 12.46 1.90 2.35
CA LEU A 172 12.77 0.52 2.01
C LEU A 172 14.23 0.46 1.55
N ASN A 173 14.61 1.36 0.65
CA ASN A 173 15.99 1.48 0.19
C ASN A 173 16.97 1.78 1.34
N LEU A 174 16.63 2.71 2.23
CA LEU A 174 17.48 3.03 3.37
C LEU A 174 17.62 1.85 4.35
N PHE A 175 16.54 1.13 4.61
CA PHE A 175 16.54 -0.05 5.46
C PHE A 175 17.39 -1.18 4.86
N LEU A 176 17.26 -1.43 3.56
CA LEU A 176 18.07 -2.42 2.84
C LEU A 176 19.54 -2.02 2.82
N ALA A 177 19.85 -0.76 2.52
CA ALA A 177 21.21 -0.23 2.53
C ALA A 177 21.87 -0.40 3.91
N TYR A 178 21.14 -0.07 4.97
CA TYR A 178 21.60 -0.30 6.34
C TYR A 178 21.92 -1.78 6.59
N ARG A 179 21.00 -2.69 6.24
CA ARG A 179 21.19 -4.13 6.44
C ARG A 179 22.39 -4.66 5.67
N GLU A 180 22.61 -4.22 4.45
CA GLU A 180 23.72 -4.68 3.62
C GLU A 180 25.08 -4.14 4.09
N ILE A 181 25.15 -2.85 4.46
CA ILE A 181 26.39 -2.20 4.89
C ILE A 181 26.82 -2.70 6.28
N PHE A 182 25.87 -2.83 7.21
CA PHE A 182 26.21 -3.04 8.62
C PHE A 182 26.08 -4.48 9.11
N LEU A 183 25.38 -5.37 8.39
CA LEU A 183 25.14 -6.73 8.85
C LEU A 183 25.73 -7.77 7.86
N PRO A 184 26.84 -8.44 8.22
CA PRO A 184 27.53 -9.38 7.32
C PRO A 184 26.64 -10.49 6.75
N ARG A 185 25.69 -11.00 7.57
CA ARG A 185 24.74 -12.04 7.16
C ARG A 185 23.95 -11.66 5.89
N PHE A 186 23.56 -10.39 5.73
CA PHE A 186 22.82 -9.96 4.55
C PHE A 186 23.70 -9.86 3.30
N ARG A 187 25.00 -9.56 3.45
CA ARG A 187 25.94 -9.64 2.33
C ARG A 187 26.14 -11.07 1.84
N HIS A 188 26.33 -12.01 2.77
CA HIS A 188 26.45 -13.43 2.44
C HIS A 188 25.16 -13.99 1.82
N MET A 189 23.99 -13.57 2.32
CA MET A 189 22.70 -13.95 1.72
C MET A 189 22.59 -13.50 0.26
N ARG A 190 22.93 -12.23 -0.03
CA ARG A 190 22.97 -11.67 -1.38
C ARG A 190 23.92 -12.41 -2.31
N GLU A 191 25.10 -12.76 -1.81
CA GLU A 191 26.08 -13.53 -2.59
C GLU A 191 25.57 -14.92 -2.93
N ARG A 192 24.97 -15.65 -1.98
CA ARG A 192 24.32 -16.94 -2.26
C ARG A 192 23.20 -16.83 -3.30
N ILE A 193 22.40 -15.76 -3.25
CA ILE A 193 21.35 -15.52 -4.25
C ILE A 193 21.95 -15.27 -5.64
N GLU A 194 23.02 -14.48 -5.71
CA GLU A 194 23.70 -14.17 -6.96
C GLU A 194 24.40 -15.40 -7.55
N ASP A 195 25.00 -16.26 -6.73
CA ASP A 195 25.64 -17.49 -7.21
C ASP A 195 24.61 -18.49 -7.76
N ARG A 196 23.45 -18.61 -7.11
CA ARG A 196 22.29 -19.36 -7.66
C ARG A 196 21.77 -18.72 -8.96
N ALA A 197 21.85 -17.40 -9.10
CA ALA A 197 21.43 -16.74 -10.33
C ALA A 197 22.43 -16.94 -11.48
N LYS A 198 23.73 -17.04 -11.19
CA LYS A 198 24.76 -17.37 -12.18
C LYS A 198 24.64 -18.81 -12.68
N SER A 199 24.32 -19.76 -11.81
CA SER A 199 24.13 -21.17 -12.23
C SER A 199 22.94 -21.36 -13.17
N ARG A 200 21.95 -20.45 -13.14
CA ARG A 200 20.77 -20.45 -14.02
C ARG A 200 21.01 -19.79 -15.39
N GLY A 201 22.17 -19.20 -15.63
CA GLY A 201 22.55 -18.65 -16.94
C GLY A 201 23.19 -17.27 -16.91
N SER A 202 23.31 -16.68 -18.10
CA SER A 202 23.98 -15.39 -18.30
C SER A 202 23.20 -14.23 -17.68
N ARG A 203 23.84 -13.07 -17.49
CA ARG A 203 23.13 -11.87 -17.01
C ARG A 203 21.95 -11.49 -17.92
N LEU A 204 22.05 -11.72 -19.23
CA LEU A 204 20.98 -11.40 -20.17
C LEU A 204 19.78 -12.35 -20.07
N SER A 205 19.95 -13.59 -19.57
CA SER A 205 18.82 -14.49 -19.33
C SER A 205 17.91 -13.99 -18.20
N ARG A 206 18.33 -12.96 -17.46
CA ARG A 206 17.55 -12.29 -16.41
C ARG A 206 16.56 -11.26 -16.97
N THR A 207 16.63 -10.94 -18.26
CA THR A 207 15.74 -9.95 -18.91
C THR A 207 14.25 -10.18 -18.63
N PRO A 208 13.66 -11.39 -18.80
CA PRO A 208 12.23 -11.59 -18.52
C PRO A 208 11.87 -11.30 -17.06
N PHE A 209 12.73 -11.66 -16.11
CA PHE A 209 12.54 -11.36 -14.69
C PHE A 209 12.65 -9.85 -14.39
N ILE A 210 13.60 -9.16 -15.00
CA ILE A 210 13.78 -7.72 -14.81
C ILE A 210 12.60 -6.94 -15.40
N VAL A 211 12.15 -7.33 -16.60
CA VAL A 211 10.98 -6.73 -17.25
C VAL A 211 9.70 -7.01 -16.46
N SER A 212 9.53 -8.21 -15.91
CA SER A 212 8.36 -8.52 -15.07
C SER A 212 8.36 -7.71 -13.77
N CYS A 213 9.52 -7.50 -13.13
CA CYS A 213 9.64 -6.61 -11.98
C CYS A 213 9.29 -5.16 -12.35
N ALA A 214 9.82 -4.64 -13.46
CA ALA A 214 9.52 -3.29 -13.93
C ALA A 214 8.02 -3.09 -14.22
N ALA A 215 7.37 -4.09 -14.82
CA ALA A 215 5.94 -4.08 -15.08
C ALA A 215 5.13 -4.08 -13.78
N LEU A 216 5.48 -4.95 -12.81
CA LEU A 216 4.83 -4.97 -11.50
C LEU A 216 4.95 -3.61 -10.79
N TYR A 217 6.11 -2.96 -10.85
CA TYR A 217 6.32 -1.65 -10.25
C TYR A 217 5.50 -0.56 -10.94
N ALA A 218 5.41 -0.58 -12.27
CA ALA A 218 4.53 0.34 -12.99
C ALA A 218 3.05 0.15 -12.60
N PHE A 219 2.63 -1.10 -12.39
CA PHE A 219 1.28 -1.43 -11.91
C PHE A 219 1.04 -0.93 -10.49
N LEU A 220 1.99 -1.09 -9.57
CA LEU A 220 1.94 -0.55 -8.20
C LEU A 220 1.94 0.98 -8.15
N ALA A 221 2.55 1.65 -9.13
CA ALA A 221 2.49 3.10 -9.26
C ALA A 221 1.18 3.63 -9.86
N THR A 222 0.41 2.78 -10.54
CA THR A 222 -0.81 3.20 -11.26
C THR A 222 -1.89 3.79 -10.34
N PRO A 223 -2.16 3.27 -9.13
CA PRO A 223 -3.10 3.89 -8.21
C PRO A 223 -2.77 5.35 -7.90
N LEU A 224 -1.49 5.70 -7.80
CA LEU A 224 -1.06 7.07 -7.57
C LEU A 224 -1.35 7.99 -8.76
N LEU A 225 -1.17 7.50 -9.99
CA LEU A 225 -1.55 8.25 -11.20
C LEU A 225 -3.06 8.52 -11.23
N VAL A 226 -3.88 7.50 -10.93
CA VAL A 226 -5.34 7.62 -10.93
C VAL A 226 -5.80 8.60 -9.86
N THR A 227 -5.32 8.45 -8.62
CA THR A 227 -5.66 9.36 -7.52
C THR A 227 -5.19 10.79 -7.82
N SER A 228 -4.01 10.98 -8.42
CA SER A 228 -3.53 12.31 -8.81
C SER A 228 -4.38 12.97 -9.90
N LYS A 229 -4.89 12.17 -10.85
CA LYS A 229 -5.77 12.66 -11.93
C LYS A 229 -7.11 13.18 -11.39
N TYR A 230 -7.65 12.53 -10.36
CA TYR A 230 -9.02 12.80 -9.89
C TYR A 230 -9.11 13.53 -8.55
N CYS A 231 -8.04 13.57 -7.77
CA CYS A 231 -8.05 14.06 -6.38
C CYS A 231 -7.04 15.17 -6.12
N ALA A 232 -6.44 15.77 -7.14
CA ALA A 232 -5.45 16.83 -6.94
C ALA A 232 -6.03 18.06 -6.25
N ASP A 233 -7.22 18.49 -6.62
CA ASP A 233 -7.84 19.67 -5.99
C ASP A 233 -8.69 19.34 -4.76
N VAL A 234 -8.66 18.07 -4.31
CA VAL A 234 -9.45 17.61 -3.16
C VAL A 234 -8.57 17.59 -1.93
N SER A 235 -8.80 18.52 -0.99
CA SER A 235 -8.08 18.56 0.29
C SER A 235 -8.44 17.39 1.21
N MET A 236 -7.44 16.94 1.98
CA MET A 236 -7.58 16.01 3.11
C MET A 236 -8.37 16.61 4.28
N LYS A 237 -8.43 17.94 4.40
CA LYS A 237 -9.06 18.66 5.53
C LYS A 237 -10.54 18.95 5.31
N THR A 238 -10.98 18.98 4.05
CA THR A 238 -12.36 19.36 3.73
C THR A 238 -13.32 18.20 3.93
N CYS A 239 -14.08 18.21 5.03
CA CYS A 239 -15.24 17.35 5.21
C CYS A 239 -16.37 17.84 4.28
N ALA A 240 -16.62 17.14 3.18
CA ALA A 240 -17.68 17.53 2.24
C ALA A 240 -19.07 17.19 2.82
N GLY A 241 -20.01 18.14 2.69
CA GLY A 241 -21.44 17.93 2.99
C GLY A 241 -22.12 16.92 2.05
N ASN A 242 -23.40 16.66 2.30
CA ASN A 242 -24.23 15.49 1.91
C ASN A 242 -24.29 15.02 0.44
N SER A 243 -23.50 15.52 -0.52
CA SER A 243 -23.48 14.98 -1.89
C SER A 243 -22.05 14.91 -2.43
N GLY A 244 -21.56 13.69 -2.64
CA GLY A 244 -20.14 13.37 -2.94
C GLY A 244 -19.27 13.20 -1.68
N GLY A 245 -19.66 13.78 -0.54
CA GLY A 245 -18.86 13.78 0.68
C GLY A 245 -18.49 12.40 1.21
N THR A 246 -19.41 11.44 1.19
CA THR A 246 -19.16 10.09 1.71
C THR A 246 -18.09 9.35 0.90
N ILE A 247 -18.15 9.35 -0.43
CA ILE A 247 -17.15 8.64 -1.25
C ILE A 247 -15.79 9.33 -1.13
N TRP A 248 -15.74 10.66 -1.13
CA TRP A 248 -14.48 11.39 -0.88
C TRP A 248 -13.89 11.08 0.51
N ASN A 249 -14.71 10.90 1.54
CA ASN A 249 -14.25 10.46 2.85
C ASN A 249 -13.68 9.03 2.80
N LEU A 250 -14.25 8.14 2.00
CA LEU A 250 -13.69 6.79 1.79
C LEU A 250 -12.35 6.85 1.03
N VAL A 251 -12.20 7.75 0.04
CA VAL A 251 -10.90 7.97 -0.63
C VAL A 251 -9.85 8.43 0.40
N ARG A 252 -10.18 9.41 1.25
CA ARG A 252 -9.29 9.87 2.34
C ARG A 252 -8.93 8.72 3.27
N ALA A 253 -9.92 7.93 3.69
CA ALA A 253 -9.71 6.77 4.56
C ALA A 253 -8.78 5.73 3.90
N ALA A 254 -8.91 5.47 2.60
CA ALA A 254 -8.04 4.56 1.87
C ALA A 254 -6.60 5.09 1.77
N VAL A 255 -6.40 6.40 1.54
CA VAL A 255 -5.06 7.01 1.56
C VAL A 255 -4.45 7.01 2.97
N VAL A 256 -5.25 7.25 4.01
CA VAL A 256 -4.80 7.11 5.41
C VAL A 256 -4.44 5.67 5.74
N ALA A 257 -5.24 4.70 5.28
CA ALA A 257 -4.94 3.28 5.43
C ALA A 257 -3.66 2.87 4.68
N THR A 258 -3.38 3.50 3.53
CA THR A 258 -2.11 3.33 2.80
C THR A 258 -0.92 3.74 3.67
N TRP A 259 -0.98 4.93 4.28
CA TRP A 259 0.00 5.38 5.28
C TRP A 259 0.09 4.43 6.47
N GLY A 260 -1.04 4.01 7.03
CA GLY A 260 -1.11 3.09 8.16
C GLY A 260 -0.40 1.76 7.88
N GLY A 261 -0.64 1.17 6.71
CA GLY A 261 0.02 -0.06 6.27
C GLY A 261 1.54 0.11 6.19
N PHE A 262 2.00 1.13 5.47
CA PHE A 262 3.44 1.42 5.36
C PHE A 262 4.06 1.76 6.72
N LEU A 263 3.36 2.38 7.65
CA LEU A 263 3.87 2.65 9.01
C LEU A 263 4.00 1.38 9.85
N ILE A 264 3.00 0.48 9.79
CA ILE A 264 3.06 -0.84 10.41
C ILE A 264 4.28 -1.61 9.91
N GLU A 265 4.53 -1.55 8.59
CA GLU A 265 5.64 -2.25 7.96
C GLU A 265 6.98 -1.84 8.58
N ALA A 266 7.28 -0.54 8.58
CA ALA A 266 8.57 -0.07 9.09
C ALA A 266 8.71 -0.16 10.59
N TRP A 267 7.59 -0.07 11.33
CA TRP A 267 7.62 -0.37 12.74
C TRP A 267 8.01 -1.84 12.97
N GLY A 268 7.50 -2.75 12.14
CA GLY A 268 7.91 -4.15 12.11
C GLY A 268 9.41 -4.32 11.87
N ASP A 269 9.93 -3.69 10.82
CA ASP A 269 11.36 -3.76 10.47
C ASP A 269 12.27 -3.15 11.55
N LEU A 270 11.88 -2.01 12.12
CA LEU A 270 12.61 -1.36 13.20
C LEU A 270 12.59 -2.22 14.46
N ALA A 271 11.41 -2.69 14.89
CA ALA A 271 11.26 -3.52 16.07
C ALA A 271 12.07 -4.82 15.95
N LYS A 272 12.07 -5.45 14.77
CA LYS A 272 12.87 -6.65 14.49
C LYS A 272 14.37 -6.36 14.57
N SER A 273 14.81 -5.25 13.99
CA SER A 273 16.21 -4.85 13.97
C SER A 273 16.73 -4.51 15.37
N VAL A 274 15.96 -3.74 16.14
CA VAL A 274 16.28 -3.38 17.54
C VAL A 274 16.25 -4.62 18.44
N GLY A 275 15.23 -5.48 18.28
CA GLY A 275 15.12 -6.73 19.02
C GLY A 275 16.34 -7.61 18.83
N LYS A 276 16.71 -7.90 17.58
CA LYS A 276 17.90 -8.71 17.27
C LYS A 276 19.22 -8.05 17.67
N ALA A 277 19.31 -6.73 17.59
CA ALA A 277 20.49 -6.01 18.06
C ALA A 277 20.68 -6.11 19.59
N ARG A 278 19.58 -6.24 20.36
CA ARG A 278 19.60 -6.32 21.82
C ARG A 278 19.70 -7.75 22.36
N GLN A 279 18.96 -8.68 21.74
CA GLN A 279 18.77 -10.05 22.24
C GLN A 279 19.65 -11.07 21.51
N GLY A 280 20.31 -10.67 20.42
CA GLY A 280 21.13 -11.55 19.59
C GLY A 280 20.49 -11.82 18.23
N GLU A 281 21.33 -12.15 17.24
CA GLU A 281 20.87 -12.36 15.85
C GLU A 281 19.91 -13.55 15.71
N ASP A 282 20.04 -14.51 16.62
CA ASP A 282 19.25 -15.74 16.66
C ASP A 282 18.05 -15.67 17.61
N ALA A 283 17.78 -14.52 18.22
CA ALA A 283 16.59 -14.34 19.06
C ALA A 283 15.30 -14.38 18.22
N LEU A 284 14.27 -15.03 18.78
CA LEU A 284 12.89 -14.94 18.33
C LEU A 284 12.28 -13.66 18.92
N ILE A 285 11.76 -12.77 18.07
CA ILE A 285 11.18 -11.50 18.53
C ILE A 285 9.66 -11.65 18.60
N THR A 286 9.12 -11.77 19.81
CA THR A 286 7.68 -12.05 20.07
C THR A 286 6.93 -10.85 20.65
N GLY A 287 7.64 -9.85 21.18
CA GLY A 287 7.06 -8.67 21.85
C GLY A 287 6.69 -7.51 20.93
N GLY A 288 6.14 -6.44 21.50
CA GLY A 288 5.85 -5.21 20.76
C GLY A 288 4.76 -5.40 19.70
N ILE A 289 5.03 -5.04 18.44
CA ILE A 289 4.11 -5.27 17.32
C ILE A 289 4.02 -6.75 16.94
N PHE A 290 5.08 -7.53 17.20
CA PHE A 290 5.13 -8.95 16.88
C PHE A 290 4.17 -9.78 17.73
N ARG A 291 3.67 -9.23 18.85
CA ARG A 291 2.62 -9.88 19.65
C ARG A 291 1.31 -10.04 18.88
N PHE A 292 1.04 -9.14 17.93
CA PHE A 292 -0.19 -9.10 17.15
C PHE A 292 -0.01 -9.70 15.76
N PHE A 293 1.13 -9.43 15.12
CA PHE A 293 1.43 -9.88 13.76
C PHE A 293 2.72 -10.68 13.74
N ARG A 294 2.73 -11.87 13.12
CA ARG A 294 3.99 -12.62 12.94
C ARG A 294 4.94 -11.96 11.95
N HIS A 295 4.35 -11.37 10.89
CA HIS A 295 5.07 -10.69 9.82
C HIS A 295 4.53 -9.26 9.63
N PRO A 296 4.72 -8.36 10.61
CA PRO A 296 4.19 -6.99 10.55
C PRO A 296 4.70 -6.22 9.33
N ASN A 297 5.93 -6.49 8.88
CA ASN A 297 6.50 -5.92 7.66
C ASN A 297 5.65 -6.29 6.43
N TYR A 298 5.44 -7.58 6.18
CA TYR A 298 4.67 -8.03 5.01
C TYR A 298 3.19 -7.68 5.11
N THR A 299 2.60 -7.81 6.30
CA THR A 299 1.20 -7.42 6.54
C THR A 299 0.99 -5.93 6.28
N GLY A 300 1.87 -5.08 6.80
CA GLY A 300 1.80 -3.63 6.59
C GLY A 300 1.90 -3.26 5.11
N GLU A 301 2.84 -3.89 4.40
CA GLU A 301 3.03 -3.67 2.96
C GLU A 301 1.78 -4.06 2.15
N ILE A 302 1.18 -5.23 2.42
CA ILE A 302 -0.07 -5.66 1.76
C ILE A 302 -1.21 -4.66 2.03
N ILE A 303 -1.39 -4.24 3.29
CA ILE A 303 -2.41 -3.24 3.66
C ILE A 303 -2.18 -1.93 2.88
N GLY A 304 -0.92 -1.49 2.79
CA GLY A 304 -0.53 -0.30 2.05
C GLY A 304 -0.96 -0.34 0.59
N TRP A 305 -0.56 -1.39 -0.13
CA TRP A 305 -0.83 -1.53 -1.56
C TRP A 305 -2.29 -1.80 -1.89
N VAL A 306 -2.97 -2.62 -1.09
CA VAL A 306 -4.41 -2.88 -1.27
C VAL A 306 -5.21 -1.60 -1.04
N SER A 307 -4.88 -0.84 0.00
CA SER A 307 -5.54 0.44 0.28
C SER A 307 -5.28 1.48 -0.81
N SER A 308 -4.06 1.53 -1.35
CA SER A 308 -3.70 2.38 -2.49
C SER A 308 -4.55 2.04 -3.72
N CYS A 309 -4.69 0.75 -4.03
CA CYS A 309 -5.56 0.26 -5.10
C CYS A 309 -7.04 0.66 -4.87
N ILE A 310 -7.56 0.47 -3.65
CA ILE A 310 -8.93 0.88 -3.28
C ILE A 310 -9.11 2.39 -3.47
N ALA A 311 -8.13 3.21 -3.09
CA ALA A 311 -8.18 4.66 -3.27
C ALA A 311 -8.36 5.04 -4.74
N ALA A 312 -7.70 4.34 -5.68
CA ALA A 312 -7.87 4.56 -7.11
C ALA A 312 -9.30 4.28 -7.61
N PHE A 313 -9.89 3.14 -7.21
CA PHE A 313 -11.27 2.81 -7.56
C PHE A 313 -12.27 3.82 -6.99
N LEU A 314 -12.10 4.19 -5.72
CA LEU A 314 -12.95 5.17 -5.07
C LEU A 314 -12.81 6.57 -5.68
N SER A 315 -11.62 6.94 -6.15
CA SER A 315 -11.38 8.23 -6.84
C SER A 315 -12.17 8.33 -8.13
N VAL A 316 -12.17 7.25 -8.94
CA VAL A 316 -12.99 7.18 -10.15
C VAL A 316 -14.47 7.26 -9.81
N ALA A 317 -14.92 6.48 -8.81
CA ALA A 317 -16.31 6.47 -8.36
C ALA A 317 -16.78 7.83 -7.81
N ALA A 318 -15.90 8.59 -7.13
CA ALA A 318 -16.25 9.86 -6.51
C ALA A 318 -16.55 10.98 -7.53
N THR A 319 -15.98 10.90 -8.73
CA THR A 319 -16.10 11.97 -9.74
C THR A 319 -17.42 11.97 -10.51
N ASN A 320 -17.95 10.79 -10.84
CA ASN A 320 -19.13 10.64 -11.70
C ASN A 320 -20.15 9.62 -11.17
N GLY A 321 -19.94 9.13 -9.94
CA GLY A 321 -20.65 7.98 -9.40
C GLY A 321 -20.38 6.69 -10.17
N PHE A 322 -21.10 5.63 -9.82
CA PHE A 322 -21.09 4.36 -10.57
C PHE A 322 -21.91 4.41 -11.88
N LYS A 323 -22.49 5.58 -12.23
CA LYS A 323 -23.45 5.72 -13.33
C LYS A 323 -22.78 6.03 -14.68
N SER A 324 -21.58 6.61 -14.70
CA SER A 324 -20.91 6.99 -15.95
C SER A 324 -20.09 5.85 -16.54
N LEU A 325 -20.75 4.96 -17.29
CA LEU A 325 -20.10 3.80 -17.92
C LEU A 325 -18.92 4.20 -18.84
N SER A 326 -18.96 5.38 -19.45
CA SER A 326 -17.87 5.90 -20.30
C SER A 326 -16.57 6.12 -19.52
N VAL A 327 -16.64 6.74 -18.34
CA VAL A 327 -15.47 7.00 -17.49
C VAL A 327 -14.86 5.68 -17.02
N TRP A 328 -15.68 4.73 -16.55
CA TRP A 328 -15.23 3.40 -16.15
C TRP A 328 -14.57 2.64 -17.29
N LYS A 329 -15.14 2.66 -18.50
CA LYS A 329 -14.52 2.05 -19.70
C LYS A 329 -13.18 2.68 -20.04
N SER A 330 -13.08 4.01 -19.99
CA SER A 330 -11.83 4.73 -20.28
C SER A 330 -10.73 4.43 -19.26
N MET A 331 -11.09 4.21 -17.99
CA MET A 331 -10.15 3.93 -16.89
C MET A 331 -9.93 2.44 -16.63
N ALA A 332 -10.65 1.55 -17.31
CA ALA A 332 -10.53 0.10 -17.13
C ALA A 332 -9.08 -0.41 -17.24
N PRO A 333 -8.25 0.02 -18.21
CA PRO A 333 -6.85 -0.43 -18.27
C PRO A 333 -6.05 -0.05 -17.03
N SER A 334 -6.22 1.18 -16.52
CA SER A 334 -5.53 1.64 -15.30
C SER A 334 -6.03 0.92 -14.07
N LEU A 335 -7.34 0.66 -13.95
CA LEU A 335 -7.91 -0.07 -12.82
C LEU A 335 -7.48 -1.55 -12.81
N VAL A 336 -7.42 -2.19 -13.98
CA VAL A 336 -6.85 -3.54 -14.12
C VAL A 336 -5.38 -3.55 -13.69
N ALA A 337 -4.58 -2.57 -14.12
CA ALA A 337 -3.20 -2.45 -13.67
C ALA A 337 -3.09 -2.24 -12.15
N CYS A 338 -3.97 -1.45 -11.53
CA CYS A 338 -4.02 -1.32 -10.06
C CYS A 338 -4.25 -2.66 -9.36
N VAL A 339 -5.20 -3.46 -9.86
CA VAL A 339 -5.49 -4.80 -9.32
C VAL A 339 -4.31 -5.74 -9.51
N LEU A 340 -3.71 -5.79 -10.71
CA LEU A 340 -2.54 -6.62 -10.99
C LEU A 340 -1.32 -6.24 -10.14
N GLY A 341 -1.12 -4.94 -9.88
CA GLY A 341 -0.08 -4.47 -8.98
C GLY A 341 -0.30 -4.98 -7.56
N ALA A 342 -1.47 -4.69 -6.99
CA ALA A 342 -1.81 -5.06 -5.61
C ALA A 342 -1.86 -6.59 -5.41
N SER A 343 -2.41 -7.34 -6.36
CA SER A 343 -2.44 -8.81 -6.29
C SER A 343 -1.06 -9.42 -6.49
N GLY A 344 -0.26 -8.88 -7.43
CA GLY A 344 1.09 -9.35 -7.70
C GLY A 344 2.02 -9.20 -6.50
N ILE A 345 2.02 -8.04 -5.83
CA ILE A 345 2.82 -7.87 -4.62
C ILE A 345 2.30 -8.72 -3.46
N SER A 346 0.97 -8.83 -3.31
CA SER A 346 0.38 -9.67 -2.26
C SER A 346 0.78 -11.13 -2.44
N PHE A 347 0.75 -11.64 -3.69
CA PHE A 347 1.22 -12.99 -4.01
C PHE A 347 2.67 -13.19 -3.60
N VAL A 348 3.58 -12.31 -4.03
CA VAL A 348 5.01 -12.39 -3.70
C VAL A 348 5.23 -12.42 -2.17
N LEU A 349 4.54 -11.57 -1.43
CA LEU A 349 4.68 -11.46 0.02
C LEU A 349 4.08 -12.67 0.75
N THR A 350 2.92 -13.18 0.32
CA THR A 350 2.31 -14.38 0.93
C THR A 350 3.18 -15.62 0.72
N THR A 351 3.81 -15.78 -0.45
CA THR A 351 4.78 -16.84 -0.70
C THR A 351 6.03 -16.68 0.17
N ALA A 352 6.53 -15.45 0.33
CA ALA A 352 7.65 -15.17 1.22
C ALA A 352 7.32 -15.44 2.70
N THR A 353 6.08 -15.16 3.14
CA THR A 353 5.58 -15.50 4.48
C THR A 353 5.65 -17.00 4.74
N ALA A 354 5.19 -17.83 3.79
CA ALA A 354 5.21 -19.28 3.94
C ALA A 354 6.64 -19.81 4.16
N GLY A 355 7.61 -19.32 3.37
CA GLY A 355 9.02 -19.68 3.54
C GLY A 355 9.64 -19.19 4.85
N LEU A 356 9.17 -18.07 5.40
CA LEU A 356 9.62 -17.59 6.72
C LEU A 356 9.03 -18.42 7.87
N GLU A 357 7.74 -18.76 7.81
CA GLU A 357 7.09 -19.60 8.82
C GLU A 357 7.76 -20.97 8.90
N SER A 358 8.10 -21.58 7.76
CA SER A 358 8.82 -22.87 7.72
C SER A 358 10.18 -22.77 8.42
N ARG A 359 11.00 -21.75 8.11
CA ARG A 359 12.31 -21.56 8.77
C ARG A 359 12.19 -21.21 10.25
N GLN A 360 11.11 -20.53 10.66
CA GLN A 360 10.87 -20.24 12.07
C GLN A 360 10.43 -21.48 12.82
N LEU A 361 9.61 -22.33 12.21
CA LEU A 361 9.22 -23.62 12.75
C LEU A 361 10.43 -24.54 12.91
N GLU A 362 11.26 -24.66 11.88
CA GLU A 362 12.50 -25.45 11.93
C GLU A 362 13.42 -25.00 13.06
N LYS A 363 13.54 -23.68 13.25
CA LYS A 363 14.49 -23.11 14.22
C LYS A 363 13.96 -23.05 15.66
N TYR A 364 12.68 -22.80 15.84
CA TYR A 364 12.09 -22.47 17.15
C TYR A 364 10.91 -23.38 17.54
N GLY A 365 10.51 -24.32 16.68
CA GLY A 365 9.31 -25.16 16.83
C GLY A 365 9.20 -25.90 18.15
N ASP A 366 10.35 -26.33 18.70
CA ASP A 366 10.40 -27.08 19.96
C ASP A 366 10.29 -26.18 21.20
N THR A 367 10.44 -24.87 21.05
CA THR A 367 10.41 -23.92 22.17
C THR A 367 8.97 -23.59 22.60
N GLU A 368 8.73 -23.56 23.91
CA GLU A 368 7.40 -23.18 24.44
C GLU A 368 7.07 -21.71 24.13
N GLU A 369 8.08 -20.84 24.06
CA GLU A 369 7.89 -19.43 23.67
C GLU A 369 7.30 -19.33 22.25
N TYR A 370 7.83 -20.07 21.28
CA TYR A 370 7.32 -20.07 19.92
C TYR A 370 5.89 -20.61 19.83
N LYS A 371 5.62 -21.74 20.50
CA LYS A 371 4.29 -22.37 20.51
C LYS A 371 3.23 -21.43 21.11
N ASP A 372 3.56 -20.72 22.19
CA ASP A 372 2.65 -19.73 22.78
C ASP A 372 2.44 -18.51 21.88
N TRP A 373 3.53 -18.01 21.28
CA TRP A 373 3.48 -16.85 20.38
C TRP A 373 2.63 -17.11 19.14
N VAL A 374 2.77 -18.27 18.47
CA VAL A 374 2.00 -18.62 17.27
C VAL A 374 0.50 -18.70 17.54
N LYS A 375 0.09 -19.15 18.74
CA LYS A 375 -1.32 -19.24 19.15
C LYS A 375 -1.97 -17.86 19.33
N LYS A 376 -1.19 -16.84 19.71
CA LYS A 376 -1.68 -15.51 20.08
C LYS A 376 -1.52 -14.45 18.98
N SER A 377 -0.70 -14.73 17.98
CA SER A 377 -0.36 -13.80 16.91
C SER A 377 -1.05 -14.17 15.59
N TRP A 378 -1.46 -13.16 14.83
CA TRP A 378 -2.00 -13.37 13.49
C TRP A 378 -0.86 -13.58 12.49
N VAL A 379 -0.95 -14.65 11.70
CA VAL A 379 0.05 -14.98 10.67
C VAL A 379 0.12 -13.95 9.54
N GLY A 380 -0.97 -13.20 9.34
CA GLY A 380 -1.17 -12.38 8.15
C GLY A 380 -1.87 -13.17 7.06
N PHE A 381 -1.58 -12.82 5.82
CA PHE A 381 -2.06 -13.54 4.65
C PHE A 381 -1.07 -14.65 4.31
N GLN A 382 -1.53 -15.90 4.25
CA GLN A 382 -0.71 -17.07 3.94
C GLN A 382 -1.42 -17.94 2.90
N MET A 383 -0.69 -18.40 1.89
CA MET A 383 -1.17 -19.46 1.02
C MET A 383 -0.86 -20.82 1.65
N ALA A 384 -1.82 -21.75 1.57
CA ALA A 384 -1.54 -23.13 1.95
C ALA A 384 -0.40 -23.67 1.09
N LYS A 385 0.61 -24.29 1.70
CA LYS A 385 1.67 -24.97 0.95
C LYS A 385 1.02 -26.12 0.19
N SER A 386 1.24 -26.22 -1.12
CA SER A 386 0.93 -27.47 -1.82
C SER A 386 1.96 -28.50 -1.37
N THR A 387 1.49 -29.67 -0.93
CA THR A 387 2.31 -30.73 -0.33
C THR A 387 3.49 -31.17 -1.22
N ASN A 388 3.43 -30.89 -2.52
CA ASN A 388 4.39 -31.36 -3.53
C ASN A 388 5.77 -30.66 -3.48
N GLU A 389 5.90 -29.47 -2.88
CA GLU A 389 7.21 -28.77 -2.79
C GLU A 389 8.08 -29.28 -1.63
N VAL A 390 7.56 -30.16 -0.76
CA VAL A 390 8.37 -30.79 0.29
C VAL A 390 9.19 -31.95 -0.28
N GLU A 391 8.65 -32.68 -1.26
CA GLU A 391 9.32 -33.82 -1.88
C GLU A 391 10.55 -33.39 -2.71
N GLU A 392 10.50 -32.25 -3.42
CA GLU A 392 11.66 -31.74 -4.18
C GLU A 392 12.80 -31.17 -3.30
N GLU A 393 12.51 -30.65 -2.09
CA GLU A 393 13.54 -30.22 -1.13
C GLU A 393 14.12 -31.40 -0.32
N GLU A 394 13.41 -32.52 -0.20
CA GLU A 394 13.93 -33.75 0.41
C GLU A 394 14.78 -34.56 -0.60
N GLU A 395 14.37 -34.71 -1.86
CA GLU A 395 15.18 -35.39 -2.89
C GLU A 395 16.52 -34.69 -3.15
N SER A 396 16.55 -33.35 -3.12
CA SER A 396 17.81 -32.60 -3.31
C SER A 396 18.75 -32.61 -2.11
N ASN A 397 18.30 -33.08 -0.94
CA ASN A 397 19.15 -33.29 0.25
C ASN A 397 19.61 -34.75 0.40
N GLU A 398 18.89 -35.73 -0.17
CA GLU A 398 19.30 -37.14 -0.11
C GLU A 398 20.38 -37.52 -1.14
N GLU A 399 20.46 -36.84 -2.30
CA GLU A 399 21.51 -37.12 -3.30
C GLU A 399 22.93 -36.66 -2.88
N GLY A 400 23.10 -36.07 -1.68
CA GLY A 400 24.40 -35.65 -1.13
C GLY A 400 25.03 -36.61 -0.10
N GLY A 401 24.39 -37.74 0.19
CA GLY A 401 24.88 -38.72 1.17
C GLY A 401 25.90 -39.68 0.58
N ASP A 402 27.19 -39.43 0.83
CA ASP A 402 28.31 -40.32 0.56
C ASP A 402 28.03 -41.77 1.00
N SER A 403 28.06 -42.70 0.05
CA SER A 403 28.09 -44.14 0.32
C SER A 403 29.42 -44.52 0.98
N PRO A 404 29.44 -45.23 2.12
CA PRO A 404 30.68 -45.74 2.67
C PRO A 404 31.20 -46.86 1.77
N ALA A 405 32.36 -46.62 1.16
CA ALA A 405 33.11 -47.62 0.43
C ALA A 405 33.48 -48.77 1.37
N THR A 406 32.91 -49.94 1.11
CA THR A 406 33.40 -51.23 1.59
C THR A 406 34.73 -51.52 0.91
N SER A 407 35.81 -51.66 1.68
CA SER A 407 37.02 -52.35 1.23
C SER A 407 37.21 -53.59 2.10
N GLU A 408 36.84 -54.73 1.53
CA GLU A 408 37.45 -56.03 1.84
C GLU A 408 38.86 -56.04 1.22
N ASP A 409 39.88 -56.21 2.06
CA ASP A 409 41.02 -57.14 1.91
C ASP A 409 42.03 -56.93 3.05
#